data_AF-A0A3M2AJV5-F1
#
_entry.id   AF-A0A3M2AJV5-F1
#
_cell.length_a   1.000
_cell.length_b   1.000
_cell.length_c   1.000
_cell.angle_alpha   90.00
_cell.angle_beta   90.00
_cell.angle_gamma   90.00
#
_symmetry.space_group_name_H-M   'P 1'
#
loop_
_entity.id
_entity.type
_entity.pdbx_description
1 polymer ?
#
loop_
_entity_poly.entity_id
_entity_poly.type
_entity_poly.pdbx_seq_one_letter_code
_entity_poly.pdbx_strand_id
1 'polypeptide(L)'
;MRGWVLLGLLLFSLAWADATNLALTALSYLERQYKFGSNELKAMDCSAFVQRVFAVHGIALPRTTKEQANVGYEVSPTELQPGDLLFFSTYRKGPSHVGIYIGNGKMVHASEKEGITISSIHEPYWRQRFLFARRVAPLGKQAKASKQERDEIRELILTLKAR
;
A
#
# COMPACT_ATOMS: atom_id res chain seq x y z
N MET A 1 -20.00 -44.87 -1.13
CA MET A 1 -20.63 -43.79 -0.34
C MET A 1 -19.60 -42.67 -0.22
N ARG A 2 -19.79 -41.63 -1.02
CA ARG A 2 -18.91 -40.47 -1.16
C ARG A 2 -19.50 -39.34 -0.32
N GLY A 3 -18.71 -38.77 0.57
CA GLY A 3 -19.12 -37.56 1.29
C GLY A 3 -18.25 -37.36 2.49
N TRP A 4 -17.19 -36.56 2.33
CA TRP A 4 -16.50 -35.81 3.40
C TRP A 4 -15.45 -34.81 2.89
N VAL A 5 -15.38 -34.50 1.59
CA VAL A 5 -14.33 -33.61 1.05
C VAL A 5 -14.77 -32.14 0.92
N LEU A 6 -16.04 -31.79 1.15
CA LEU A 6 -16.55 -30.45 0.82
C LEU A 6 -16.57 -29.42 1.97
N LEU A 7 -16.12 -29.76 3.18
CA LEU A 7 -16.07 -28.80 4.30
C LEU A 7 -14.65 -28.27 4.63
N GLY A 8 -13.63 -28.63 3.84
CA GLY A 8 -12.28 -28.08 3.97
C GLY A 8 -11.98 -26.92 3.02
N LEU A 9 -12.76 -26.77 1.95
CA LEU A 9 -12.52 -25.79 0.88
C LEU A 9 -13.19 -24.43 1.09
N LEU A 10 -14.14 -24.32 2.01
CA LEU A 10 -14.85 -23.07 2.30
C LEU A 10 -14.22 -22.24 3.44
N LEU A 11 -13.26 -22.79 4.17
CA LEU A 11 -12.46 -22.05 5.16
C LEU A 11 -11.07 -21.64 4.64
N PHE A 12 -10.70 -22.10 3.45
CA PHE A 12 -9.41 -21.75 2.82
C PHE A 12 -9.47 -20.42 2.04
N SER A 13 -10.67 -19.88 1.78
CA SER A 13 -10.86 -18.67 0.97
C SER A 13 -10.95 -17.37 1.78
N LEU A 14 -10.61 -17.39 3.07
CA LEU A 14 -10.77 -16.25 3.99
C LEU A 14 -9.46 -15.81 4.69
N ALA A 15 -8.34 -16.42 4.34
CA ALA A 15 -7.00 -15.97 4.69
C ALA A 15 -6.28 -15.54 3.41
N TRP A 16 -5.22 -14.73 3.50
CA TRP A 16 -4.35 -14.26 2.40
C TRP A 16 -4.76 -12.92 1.73
N ALA A 17 -5.05 -11.91 2.55
CA ALA A 17 -4.50 -10.60 2.23
C ALA A 17 -3.00 -10.63 2.59
N ASP A 18 -2.13 -10.98 1.65
CA ASP A 18 -0.68 -10.87 1.86
C ASP A 18 -0.21 -9.43 1.70
N ALA A 19 0.85 -9.06 2.42
CA ALA A 19 1.63 -7.84 2.19
C ALA A 19 1.96 -7.65 0.70
N THR A 20 2.33 -8.75 0.05
CA THR A 20 2.62 -8.86 -1.38
C THR A 20 1.39 -8.47 -2.21
N ASN A 21 0.20 -8.93 -1.82
CA ASN A 21 -1.03 -8.67 -2.54
C ASN A 21 -1.44 -7.19 -2.47
N LEU A 22 -1.18 -6.49 -1.35
CA LEU A 22 -1.38 -5.05 -1.24
C LEU A 22 -0.45 -4.26 -2.15
N ALA A 23 0.84 -4.59 -2.16
CA ALA A 23 1.82 -3.93 -3.03
C ALA A 23 1.53 -4.16 -4.52
N LEU A 24 1.19 -5.39 -4.91
CA LEU A 24 0.79 -5.70 -6.29
C LEU A 24 -0.51 -4.98 -6.68
N THR A 25 -1.49 -4.95 -5.78
CA THR A 25 -2.72 -4.19 -6.01
C THR A 25 -2.42 -2.72 -6.19
N ALA A 26 -1.55 -2.11 -5.37
CA ALA A 26 -1.12 -0.73 -5.51
C ALA A 26 -0.48 -0.46 -6.89
N LEU A 27 0.37 -1.36 -7.38
CA LEU A 27 1.00 -1.25 -8.70
C LEU A 27 -0.01 -1.31 -9.86
N SER A 28 -1.14 -2.01 -9.69
CA SER A 28 -2.22 -2.03 -10.71
C SER A 28 -2.93 -0.67 -10.90
N TYR A 29 -2.59 0.33 -10.08
CA TYR A 29 -3.13 1.69 -10.14
C TYR A 29 -2.22 2.71 -10.81
N LEU A 30 -1.02 2.33 -11.24
CA LEU A 30 -0.09 3.25 -11.89
C LEU A 30 -0.74 3.98 -13.08
N GLU A 31 -0.26 5.20 -13.32
CA GLU A 31 -0.67 6.12 -14.40
C GLU A 31 -2.09 6.71 -14.26
N ARG A 32 -2.89 6.27 -13.28
CA ARG A 32 -4.17 6.94 -12.94
C ARG A 32 -3.89 8.35 -12.44
N GLN A 33 -4.73 9.31 -12.78
CA GLN A 33 -4.47 10.72 -12.48
C GLN A 33 -4.66 11.04 -11.00
N TYR A 34 -4.01 12.11 -10.55
CA TYR A 34 -4.31 12.71 -9.25
C TYR A 34 -5.40 13.77 -9.38
N LYS A 35 -6.30 13.81 -8.40
CA LYS A 35 -7.24 14.92 -8.22
C LYS A 35 -7.57 15.06 -6.74
N PHE A 36 -7.21 16.19 -6.15
CA PHE A 36 -7.42 16.46 -4.73
C PHE A 36 -8.90 16.30 -4.34
N GLY A 37 -9.17 15.56 -3.26
CA GLY A 37 -10.54 15.28 -2.78
C GLY A 37 -11.31 14.25 -3.62
N SER A 38 -10.79 13.83 -4.78
CA SER A 38 -11.47 12.89 -5.65
C SER A 38 -11.32 11.45 -5.18
N ASN A 39 -12.38 10.67 -5.40
CA ASN A 39 -12.41 9.22 -5.23
C ASN A 39 -12.90 8.53 -6.52
N GLU A 40 -12.67 9.12 -7.68
CA GLU A 40 -13.03 8.52 -8.98
C GLU A 40 -11.98 7.48 -9.41
N LEU A 41 -12.37 6.45 -10.15
CA LEU A 41 -11.44 5.41 -10.63
C LEU A 41 -10.34 5.96 -11.54
N LYS A 42 -10.65 7.00 -12.33
CA LYS A 42 -9.72 7.61 -13.29
C LYS A 42 -8.82 8.68 -12.65
N ALA A 43 -9.28 9.30 -11.56
CA ALA A 43 -8.55 10.35 -10.86
C ALA A 43 -8.86 10.35 -9.36
N MET A 44 -7.86 10.20 -8.51
CA MET A 44 -8.03 10.07 -7.05
C MET A 44 -6.93 10.77 -6.26
N ASP A 45 -7.23 11.18 -5.03
CA ASP A 45 -6.20 11.68 -4.11
C ASP A 45 -5.45 10.54 -3.41
N CYS A 46 -4.39 10.89 -2.67
CA CYS A 46 -3.53 9.92 -1.99
C CYS A 46 -4.30 8.99 -1.03
N SER A 47 -5.21 9.54 -0.24
CA SER A 47 -6.01 8.76 0.72
C SER A 47 -7.11 7.92 0.07
N ALA A 48 -7.74 8.42 -1.01
CA ALA A 48 -8.69 7.66 -1.81
C ALA A 48 -8.02 6.48 -2.53
N PHE A 49 -6.81 6.69 -3.07
CA PHE A 49 -5.99 5.63 -3.62
C PHE A 49 -5.72 4.52 -2.60
N VAL A 50 -5.22 4.89 -1.42
CA VAL A 50 -4.96 3.93 -0.33
C VAL A 50 -6.23 3.20 0.08
N GLN A 51 -7.34 3.92 0.25
CA GLN A 51 -8.64 3.34 0.59
C GLN A 51 -9.06 2.28 -0.44
N ARG A 52 -8.92 2.58 -1.75
CA ARG A 52 -9.27 1.64 -2.82
C ARG A 52 -8.41 0.39 -2.82
N VAL A 53 -7.09 0.54 -2.64
CA VAL A 53 -6.18 -0.61 -2.57
C VAL A 53 -6.60 -1.52 -1.42
N PHE A 54 -6.81 -0.98 -0.22
CA PHE A 54 -7.18 -1.78 0.96
C PHE A 54 -8.60 -2.37 0.86
N ALA A 55 -9.54 -1.67 0.23
CA ALA A 55 -10.90 -2.15 0.02
C ALA A 55 -10.97 -3.41 -0.86
N VAL A 56 -10.07 -3.56 -1.84
CA VAL A 56 -9.95 -4.80 -2.64
C VAL A 56 -9.60 -6.00 -1.75
N HIS A 57 -8.90 -5.78 -0.65
CA HIS A 57 -8.52 -6.79 0.34
C HIS A 57 -9.51 -6.88 1.50
N GLY A 58 -10.71 -6.30 1.37
CA GLY A 58 -11.74 -6.34 2.40
C GLY A 58 -11.44 -5.47 3.63
N ILE A 59 -10.45 -4.58 3.57
CA ILE A 59 -10.07 -3.69 4.68
C ILE A 59 -10.64 -2.30 4.42
N ALA A 60 -11.61 -1.90 5.24
CA ALA A 60 -12.17 -0.55 5.18
C ALA A 60 -11.24 0.45 5.87
N LEU A 61 -10.81 1.46 5.11
CA LEU A 61 -10.04 2.59 5.64
C LEU A 61 -10.87 3.88 5.65
N PRO A 62 -10.66 4.77 6.64
CA PRO A 62 -11.23 6.11 6.62
C PRO A 62 -10.85 6.89 5.35
N ARG A 63 -11.64 7.91 5.02
CA ARG A 63 -11.49 8.65 3.77
C ARG A 63 -10.26 9.54 3.73
N THR A 64 -9.85 10.12 4.86
CA THR A 64 -8.80 11.15 4.87
C THR A 64 -7.46 10.62 5.36
N THR A 65 -6.37 11.19 4.86
CA THR A 65 -4.99 10.89 5.32
C THR A 65 -4.85 11.04 6.84
N LYS A 66 -5.50 12.06 7.42
CA LYS A 66 -5.44 12.32 8.87
C LYS A 66 -6.07 11.18 9.68
N GLU A 67 -7.20 10.66 9.22
CA GLU A 67 -7.87 9.54 9.89
C GLU A 67 -7.12 8.23 9.67
N GLN A 68 -6.66 7.96 8.44
CA GLN A 68 -5.84 6.78 8.11
C GLN A 68 -4.57 6.70 8.95
N ALA A 69 -3.96 7.85 9.29
CA ALA A 69 -2.77 7.91 10.15
C ALA A 69 -3.00 7.38 11.58
N ASN A 70 -4.26 7.24 12.02
CA ASN A 70 -4.62 6.70 13.33
C ASN A 70 -5.06 5.22 13.27
N VAL A 71 -5.03 4.59 12.09
CA VAL A 71 -5.43 3.19 11.93
C VAL A 71 -4.22 2.27 12.07
N GLY A 72 -4.40 1.17 12.80
CA GLY A 72 -3.36 0.18 13.02
C GLY A 72 -2.29 0.63 14.01
N TYR A 73 -1.09 0.05 13.89
CA TYR A 73 0.02 0.31 14.81
C TYR A 73 1.23 0.89 14.08
N GLU A 74 2.05 1.65 14.81
CA GLU A 74 3.24 2.30 14.27
C GLU A 74 4.34 1.27 13.97
N VAL A 75 5.06 1.48 12.87
CA VAL A 75 6.15 0.60 12.42
C VAL A 75 7.45 1.38 12.31
N SER A 76 8.53 0.81 12.85
CA SER A 76 9.87 1.37 12.69
C SER A 76 10.29 1.39 11.20
N PRO A 77 10.98 2.44 10.72
CA PRO A 77 11.52 2.47 9.36
C PRO A 77 12.42 1.26 9.00
N THR A 78 13.05 0.63 9.99
CA THR A 78 13.89 -0.57 9.80
C THR A 78 13.08 -1.87 9.67
N GLU A 79 11.78 -1.83 9.96
CA GLU A 79 10.87 -2.98 9.98
C GLU A 79 9.76 -2.87 8.92
N LEU A 80 9.92 -1.96 7.97
CA LEU A 80 8.98 -1.75 6.88
C LEU A 80 8.81 -3.03 6.06
N GLN A 81 7.55 -3.34 5.77
CA GLN A 81 7.12 -4.45 4.93
C GLN A 81 6.20 -3.94 3.82
N PRO A 82 6.22 -4.57 2.63
CA PRO A 82 5.26 -4.24 1.59
C PRO A 82 3.82 -4.19 2.13
N GLY A 83 3.06 -3.16 1.75
CA GLY A 83 1.73 -2.89 2.29
C GLY A 83 1.68 -1.94 3.48
N ASP A 84 2.81 -1.62 4.14
CA ASP A 84 2.83 -0.58 5.18
C ASP A 84 2.49 0.80 4.60
N LEU A 85 1.73 1.58 5.37
CA LEU A 85 1.38 2.95 5.00
C LEU A 85 2.45 3.91 5.49
N LEU A 86 2.96 4.75 4.59
CA LEU A 86 3.95 5.78 4.89
C LEU A 86 3.28 7.15 4.90
N PHE A 87 3.42 7.90 5.98
CA PHE A 87 2.79 9.21 6.15
C PHE A 87 3.81 10.34 6.07
N PHE A 88 3.42 11.43 5.40
CA PHE A 88 4.29 12.57 5.13
C PHE A 88 3.57 13.91 5.40
N SER A 89 4.37 14.94 5.71
CA SER A 89 3.95 16.34 5.80
C SER A 89 4.37 17.11 4.55
N THR A 90 3.45 17.28 3.59
CA THR A 90 3.67 17.87 2.27
C THR A 90 3.01 19.25 2.11
N TYR A 91 1.68 19.30 1.94
CA TYR A 91 0.93 20.54 1.65
C TYR A 91 0.34 21.22 2.89
N ARG A 92 0.32 20.54 4.05
CA ARG A 92 -0.02 21.12 5.35
C ARG A 92 0.74 20.43 6.47
N LYS A 93 0.85 21.08 7.63
CA LYS A 93 1.49 20.50 8.83
C LYS A 93 0.77 19.22 9.27
N GLY A 94 1.56 18.21 9.63
CA GLY A 94 1.09 16.89 10.06
C GLY A 94 0.79 15.96 8.88
N PRO A 95 0.14 14.79 9.11
CA PRO A 95 -0.14 13.82 8.06
C PRO A 95 -1.04 14.43 6.98
N SER A 96 -0.45 14.78 5.85
CA SER A 96 -1.13 15.38 4.70
C SER A 96 -1.05 14.50 3.46
N HIS A 97 -0.01 13.66 3.36
CA HIS A 97 0.17 12.73 2.26
C HIS A 97 0.42 11.30 2.76
N VAL A 98 -0.02 10.32 1.98
CA VAL A 98 0.15 8.90 2.28
C VAL A 98 0.56 8.11 1.03
N GLY A 99 1.44 7.14 1.21
CA GLY A 99 1.83 6.16 0.19
C GLY A 99 1.85 4.75 0.76
N ILE A 100 1.87 3.75 -0.12
CA ILE A 100 1.97 2.33 0.24
C ILE A 100 3.41 1.90 -0.04
N TYR A 101 4.11 1.41 0.98
CA TYR A 101 5.45 0.84 0.82
C TYR A 101 5.39 -0.44 -0.02
N ILE A 102 6.29 -0.57 -0.98
CA ILE A 102 6.36 -1.74 -1.88
C ILE A 102 7.70 -2.48 -1.78
N GLY A 103 8.48 -2.23 -0.72
CA GLY A 103 9.83 -2.78 -0.57
C GLY A 103 10.92 -1.93 -1.24
N ASN A 104 12.17 -2.31 -0.99
CA ASN A 104 13.37 -1.73 -1.62
C ASN A 104 13.47 -0.19 -1.52
N GLY A 105 12.97 0.38 -0.42
CA GLY A 105 12.99 1.83 -0.21
C GLY A 105 12.05 2.59 -1.16
N LYS A 106 10.97 1.95 -1.65
CA LYS A 106 10.02 2.56 -2.60
C LYS A 106 8.60 2.54 -2.07
N MET A 107 7.82 3.48 -2.58
CA MET A 107 6.38 3.56 -2.35
C MET A 107 5.62 3.82 -3.64
N VAL A 108 4.37 3.36 -3.69
CA VAL A 108 3.36 3.84 -4.64
C VAL A 108 2.51 4.89 -3.95
N HIS A 109 2.24 6.01 -4.62
CA HIS A 109 1.37 7.05 -4.10
C HIS A 109 0.75 7.87 -5.24
N ALA A 110 -0.33 8.60 -4.96
CA ALA A 110 -0.92 9.56 -5.89
C ALA A 110 -0.19 10.91 -5.80
N SER A 111 0.70 11.19 -6.75
CA SER A 111 1.44 12.44 -6.92
C SER A 111 0.61 13.48 -7.68
N GLU A 112 0.65 14.75 -7.24
CA GLU A 112 -0.08 15.82 -7.93
C GLU A 112 0.38 16.03 -9.37
N LYS A 113 1.66 15.75 -9.66
CA LYS A 113 2.26 15.98 -10.97
C LYS A 113 2.19 14.77 -11.89
N GLU A 114 2.36 13.57 -11.33
CA GLU A 114 2.58 12.34 -12.09
C GLU A 114 1.42 11.36 -11.99
N GLY A 115 0.38 11.69 -11.21
CA GLY A 115 -0.66 10.73 -10.87
C GLY A 115 -0.13 9.63 -9.95
N ILE A 116 -0.68 8.43 -10.05
CA ILE A 116 -0.24 7.29 -9.26
C ILE A 116 1.09 6.79 -9.82
N THR A 117 2.15 6.98 -9.03
CA THR A 117 3.55 6.81 -9.44
C THR A 117 4.36 6.08 -8.36
N ILE A 118 5.59 5.69 -8.71
CA ILE A 118 6.57 5.07 -7.80
C ILE A 118 7.68 6.08 -7.49
N SER A 119 7.88 6.39 -6.22
CA SER A 119 9.02 7.21 -5.76
C SER A 119 9.91 6.46 -4.78
N SER A 120 11.18 6.87 -4.71
CA SER A 120 12.10 6.40 -3.68
C SER A 120 11.90 7.22 -2.41
N ILE A 121 11.71 6.56 -1.27
CA ILE A 121 11.56 7.24 0.03
C ILE A 121 12.87 7.89 0.50
N HIS A 122 13.99 7.55 -0.13
CA HIS A 122 15.31 8.11 0.14
C HIS A 122 15.59 9.40 -0.62
N GLU A 123 14.74 9.79 -1.59
CA GLU A 123 14.85 11.10 -2.23
C GLU A 123 14.76 12.21 -1.17
N PRO A 124 15.55 13.29 -1.29
CA PRO A 124 15.57 14.36 -0.27
C PRO A 124 14.18 14.93 0.05
N TYR A 125 13.31 15.06 -0.95
CA TYR A 125 11.95 15.56 -0.78
C TYR A 125 11.14 14.70 0.19
N TRP A 126 11.13 13.38 -0.02
CA TRP A 126 10.38 12.42 0.81
C TRP A 126 11.03 12.20 2.16
N ARG A 127 12.36 12.08 2.20
CA ARG A 127 13.12 11.86 3.43
C ARG A 127 12.90 12.99 4.45
N GLN A 128 12.86 14.24 4.00
CA GLN A 128 12.63 15.41 4.87
C GLN A 128 11.19 15.52 5.38
N ARG A 129 10.23 14.86 4.71
CA ARG A 129 8.79 15.00 4.99
C ARG A 129 8.20 13.78 5.66
N PHE A 130 8.96 12.68 5.76
CA PHE A 130 8.53 11.46 6.40
C PHE A 130 8.21 11.72 7.87
N LEU A 131 7.03 11.25 8.30
CA LEU A 131 6.58 11.38 9.68
C LEU A 131 6.73 10.04 10.41
N PHE A 132 6.03 9.02 9.93
CA PHE A 132 5.98 7.68 10.52
C PHE A 132 5.32 6.71 9.54
N ALA A 133 5.38 5.42 9.86
CA ALA A 133 4.69 4.35 9.14
C ALA A 133 3.65 3.65 10.01
N ARG A 134 2.57 3.15 9.40
CA ARG A 134 1.53 2.36 10.07
C ARG A 134 1.27 1.05 9.36
N ARG A 135 0.98 0.01 10.14
CA ARG A 135 0.44 -1.27 9.66
C ARG A 135 -0.98 -1.47 10.16
N VAL A 136 -1.93 -1.53 9.21
CA VAL A 136 -3.37 -1.37 9.45
C VAL A 136 -4.05 -2.61 10.05
N ALA A 137 -3.54 -3.82 9.84
CA ALA A 137 -4.05 -5.05 10.44
C ALA A 137 -2.97 -6.12 10.39
N PRO A 138 -3.02 -7.16 11.23
CA PRO A 138 -2.07 -8.25 11.12
C PRO A 138 -2.35 -8.96 9.79
N LEU A 139 -1.46 -8.77 8.83
CA LEU A 139 -1.20 -9.79 7.82
C LEU A 139 -0.82 -11.02 8.64
N GLY A 140 -1.79 -11.89 8.94
CA GLY A 140 -1.86 -12.66 10.19
C GLY A 140 -0.57 -13.39 10.54
N LYS A 141 0.21 -12.92 11.54
CA LYS A 141 1.57 -13.45 11.84
C LYS A 141 2.31 -13.94 10.58
N GLN A 142 2.19 -13.22 9.46
CA GLN A 142 2.78 -13.72 8.23
C GLN A 142 4.29 -13.48 8.33
N ALA A 143 5.05 -14.51 8.01
CA ALA A 143 6.49 -14.41 7.89
C ALA A 143 6.81 -13.24 6.95
N LYS A 144 7.90 -12.52 7.20
CA LYS A 144 8.45 -11.52 6.27
C LYS A 144 8.25 -12.02 4.84
N ALA A 145 7.69 -11.20 3.95
CA ALA A 145 7.43 -11.54 2.54
C ALA A 145 8.54 -12.46 2.02
N SER A 146 8.20 -13.63 1.47
CA SER A 146 9.18 -14.65 1.10
C SER A 146 10.20 -14.08 0.12
N LYS A 147 11.39 -14.71 0.03
CA LYS A 147 12.41 -14.27 -0.91
C LYS A 147 11.86 -14.17 -2.34
N GLN A 148 11.05 -15.15 -2.74
CA GLN A 148 10.41 -15.19 -4.05
C GLN A 148 9.50 -13.98 -4.29
N GLU A 149 8.61 -13.66 -3.36
CA GLU A 149 7.70 -12.51 -3.52
C GLU A 149 8.45 -11.18 -3.58
N ARG A 150 9.54 -11.03 -2.80
CA ARG A 150 10.40 -9.84 -2.88
C ARG A 150 11.10 -9.73 -4.22
N ASP A 151 11.53 -10.85 -4.79
CA ASP A 151 12.18 -10.91 -6.10
C ASP A 151 11.16 -10.60 -7.22
N GLU A 152 9.93 -11.12 -7.13
CA GLU A 152 8.84 -10.80 -8.07
C GLU A 152 8.47 -9.31 -8.04
N ILE A 153 8.29 -8.73 -6.85
CA ILE A 153 8.03 -7.28 -6.71
C ILE A 153 9.21 -6.47 -7.26
N ARG A 154 10.45 -6.90 -6.99
CA ARG A 154 11.65 -6.24 -7.50
C ARG A 154 11.66 -6.23 -9.03
N GLU A 155 11.45 -7.36 -9.68
CA GLU A 155 11.44 -7.46 -11.15
C GLU A 155 10.31 -6.63 -11.77
N LEU A 156 9.14 -6.63 -11.14
CA LEU A 156 8.02 -5.79 -11.59
C LEU A 156 8.36 -4.30 -11.50
N ILE A 157 8.94 -3.86 -10.38
CA ILE A 157 9.39 -2.47 -10.20
C ILE A 157 10.45 -2.09 -11.25
N LEU A 158 11.41 -2.98 -11.54
CA LEU A 158 12.44 -2.73 -12.55
C LEU A 158 11.82 -2.61 -13.95
N THR A 159 10.88 -3.50 -14.28
CA THR A 159 10.17 -3.50 -15.57
C THR A 159 9.36 -2.23 -15.78
N LEU A 160 8.66 -1.76 -14.74
CA LEU A 160 7.82 -0.56 -14.82
C LEU A 160 8.64 0.74 -14.92
N LYS A 161 9.89 0.74 -14.44
CA LYS A 161 10.81 1.89 -14.56
C LYS A 161 11.54 1.98 -15.90
N ALA A 162 11.53 0.92 -16.70
CA ALA A 162 12.23 0.85 -17.98
C ALA A 162 11.38 1.37 -19.17
N ARG A 163 10.14 1.79 -18.91
CA ARG A 163 9.24 2.42 -19.87
C ARG A 163 9.27 3.94 -19.68
#